data_AF-A0A6V7MAB5-F1
#
_entry.id   AF-A0A6V7MAB5-F1
#
_cell.length_a   1.000
_cell.length_b   1.000
_cell.length_c   1.000
_cell.angle_alpha   90.00
_cell.angle_beta   90.00
_cell.angle_gamma   90.00
#
_symmetry.space_group_name_H-M   'P 1'
#
loop_
_entity.id
_entity.type
_entity.pdbx_description
1 polymer ?
#
loop_
_entity_poly.entity_id
_entity_poly.type
_entity_poly.pdbx_seq_one_letter_code
_entity_poly.pdbx_strand_id
1 'polypeptide(L)'
;CKQIRPYIVGAVLRGVTLTKESYDSFIDLQDKLHQNICRKRTLVSVGTHDLDTIKGPFTYDAKPPAEIHFKPLNQDKEYDGQGIMELYAHHAQLKQYLPIIRDSPVYPVVYDSNGTILSLPPIINSDHSKITLNTKNIFIEATATDKTK
;
A
#
# COMPACT_ATOMS: atom_id res chain seq x y z
N CYS A 1 -0.04 -6.69 -13.77
CA CYS A 1 0.57 -7.25 -12.53
C CYS A 1 1.50 -8.46 -12.69
N LYS A 2 1.19 -9.47 -13.53
CA LYS A 2 1.93 -10.76 -13.56
C LYS A 2 3.46 -10.68 -13.73
N GLN A 3 3.96 -9.62 -14.37
CA GLN A 3 5.39 -9.45 -14.66
C GLN A 3 6.22 -8.91 -13.49
N ILE A 4 5.58 -8.34 -12.46
CA ILE A 4 6.29 -7.70 -11.33
C ILE A 4 5.89 -8.38 -10.02
N ARG A 5 4.59 -8.47 -9.77
CA ARG A 5 4.04 -8.94 -8.51
C ARG A 5 2.69 -9.62 -8.78
N PRO A 6 2.69 -10.94 -9.06
CA PRO A 6 1.54 -11.64 -9.61
C PRO A 6 0.40 -11.89 -8.63
N TYR A 7 0.65 -11.86 -7.32
CA TYR A 7 -0.34 -12.27 -6.32
C TYR A 7 -0.81 -11.09 -5.48
N ILE A 8 -2.13 -11.08 -5.20
CA ILE A 8 -2.75 -10.23 -4.19
C ILE A 8 -3.75 -11.07 -3.40
N VAL A 9 -3.77 -10.88 -2.09
CA VAL A 9 -4.76 -11.46 -1.17
C VAL A 9 -5.37 -10.33 -0.37
N GLY A 10 -6.69 -10.35 -0.21
CA GLY A 10 -7.43 -9.37 0.60
C GLY A 10 -8.11 -10.02 1.80
N ALA A 11 -8.19 -9.31 2.90
CA ALA A 11 -8.94 -9.68 4.10
C ALA A 11 -9.65 -8.45 4.68
N VAL A 12 -10.74 -8.67 5.40
CA VAL A 12 -11.49 -7.60 6.09
C VAL A 12 -11.61 -7.94 7.56
N LEU A 13 -11.24 -6.99 8.42
CA LEU A 13 -11.53 -7.00 9.84
C LEU A 13 -12.68 -6.04 10.12
N ARG A 14 -13.78 -6.52 10.69
CA ARG A 14 -14.96 -5.69 11.00
C ARG A 14 -15.12 -5.47 12.50
N GLY A 15 -15.58 -4.28 12.88
CA GLY A 15 -15.88 -3.94 14.27
C GLY A 15 -14.66 -3.90 15.18
N VAL A 16 -13.51 -3.48 14.67
CA VAL A 16 -12.31 -3.27 15.49
C VAL A 16 -12.46 -2.02 16.35
N THR A 17 -11.85 -2.05 17.53
CA THR A 17 -11.76 -0.89 18.44
C THR A 17 -10.30 -0.52 18.59
N LEU A 18 -9.89 0.60 18.00
CA LEU A 18 -8.52 1.07 18.05
C LEU A 18 -8.32 2.08 19.19
N THR A 19 -7.74 1.63 20.29
CA THR A 19 -7.10 2.52 21.26
C THR A 19 -5.74 2.97 20.72
N LYS A 20 -5.16 4.05 21.27
CA LYS A 20 -3.81 4.50 20.89
C LYS A 20 -2.77 3.38 21.00
N GLU A 21 -2.81 2.62 22.09
CA GLU A 21 -1.90 1.49 22.30
C GLU A 21 -2.09 0.39 21.24
N SER A 22 -3.34 -0.01 20.95
CA SER A 22 -3.60 -1.03 19.94
C SER A 22 -3.27 -0.55 18.52
N TYR A 23 -3.43 0.74 18.22
CA TYR A 23 -3.06 1.34 16.94
C TYR A 23 -1.54 1.34 16.77
N ASP A 24 -0.80 1.82 17.77
CA ASP A 24 0.67 1.82 17.75
C ASP A 24 1.21 0.39 17.62
N SER A 25 0.60 -0.57 18.34
CA SER A 25 0.94 -1.99 18.24
C SER A 25 0.63 -2.58 16.85
N PHE A 26 -0.49 -2.17 16.22
CA PHE A 26 -0.87 -2.63 14.89
C PHE A 26 0.12 -2.16 13.82
N ILE A 27 0.53 -0.89 13.86
CA ILE A 27 1.53 -0.33 12.95
C ILE A 27 2.90 -0.99 13.18
N ASP A 28 3.31 -1.15 14.44
CA ASP A 28 4.58 -1.83 14.79
C ASP A 28 4.61 -3.29 14.29
N LEU A 29 3.49 -4.01 14.40
CA LEU A 29 3.38 -5.36 13.85
C LEU A 29 3.55 -5.36 12.32
N GLN A 30 2.90 -4.44 11.61
CA GLN A 30 3.04 -4.31 10.16
C GLN A 30 4.49 -4.04 9.75
N ASP A 31 5.18 -3.13 10.45
CA ASP A 31 6.57 -2.81 10.19
C ASP A 31 7.52 -3.99 10.49
N LYS A 32 7.30 -4.71 11.59
CA LYS A 32 8.08 -5.91 11.93
C LYS A 32 7.91 -7.04 10.92
N LEU A 33 6.68 -7.25 10.43
CA LEU A 33 6.40 -8.21 9.35
C LEU A 33 7.12 -7.80 8.07
N HIS A 34 7.06 -6.50 7.71
CA HIS A 34 7.74 -5.94 6.54
C HIS A 34 9.26 -6.12 6.59
N GLN A 35 9.87 -5.88 7.75
CA GLN A 35 11.33 -6.00 7.91
C GLN A 35 11.81 -7.45 7.83
N ASN A 36 11.08 -8.37 8.45
CA ASN A 36 11.52 -9.77 8.58
C ASN A 36 10.90 -10.68 7.51
N ILE A 37 9.70 -11.21 7.77
CA ILE A 37 9.05 -12.27 6.97
C ILE A 37 8.86 -11.83 5.52
N CYS A 38 8.51 -10.57 5.31
CA CYS A 38 8.28 -9.98 3.99
C CYS A 38 9.57 -9.62 3.23
N ARG A 39 10.76 -9.87 3.81
CA ARG A 39 12.08 -9.51 3.28
C ARG A 39 12.14 -8.05 2.80
N LYS A 40 11.91 -7.10 3.70
CA LYS A 40 11.90 -5.66 3.40
C LYS A 40 10.97 -5.32 2.23
N ARG A 41 9.76 -5.88 2.26
CA ARG A 41 8.71 -5.73 1.26
C ARG A 41 9.01 -6.27 -0.14
N THR A 42 10.17 -6.89 -0.37
CA THR A 42 10.52 -7.51 -1.66
C THR A 42 9.69 -8.76 -1.94
N LEU A 43 9.40 -9.56 -0.91
CA LEU A 43 8.60 -10.77 -1.05
C LEU A 43 7.10 -10.44 -0.96
N VAL A 44 6.68 -9.90 0.18
CA VAL A 44 5.28 -9.56 0.49
C VAL A 44 5.17 -8.09 0.91
N SER A 45 4.12 -7.39 0.53
CA SER A 45 3.85 -6.04 1.01
C SER A 45 2.40 -5.96 1.42
N VAL A 46 2.20 -5.60 2.68
CA VAL A 46 0.88 -5.49 3.30
C VAL A 46 0.47 -4.03 3.36
N GLY A 47 -0.64 -3.70 2.70
CA GLY A 47 -1.40 -2.46 2.83
C GLY A 47 -2.57 -2.62 3.80
N THR A 48 -2.87 -1.56 4.52
CA THR A 48 -3.93 -1.51 5.52
C THR A 48 -4.71 -0.23 5.27
N HIS A 49 -6.03 -0.38 5.15
CA HIS A 49 -6.93 0.64 4.62
C HIS A 49 -8.17 0.74 5.51
N ASP A 50 -8.65 1.95 5.74
CA ASP A 50 -9.98 2.15 6.32
C ASP A 50 -11.04 1.71 5.30
N LEU A 51 -11.77 0.64 5.63
CA LEU A 51 -12.81 0.10 4.75
C LEU A 51 -13.99 1.06 4.61
N ASP A 52 -14.23 1.92 5.60
CA ASP A 52 -15.38 2.82 5.60
C ASP A 52 -15.19 4.01 4.65
N THR A 53 -13.96 4.28 4.19
CA THR A 53 -13.65 5.35 3.23
C THR A 53 -13.55 4.87 1.78
N ILE A 54 -13.49 3.56 1.54
CA ILE A 54 -13.25 2.95 0.23
C ILE A 54 -14.45 2.10 -0.22
N LYS A 55 -14.56 1.83 -1.53
CA LYS A 55 -15.67 1.05 -2.07
C LYS A 55 -15.23 -0.12 -2.94
N GLY A 56 -15.70 -1.32 -2.61
CA GLY A 56 -15.49 -2.51 -3.45
C GLY A 56 -16.45 -2.57 -4.65
N PRO A 57 -16.14 -3.37 -5.69
CA PRO A 57 -15.01 -4.30 -5.79
C PRO A 57 -13.66 -3.61 -5.99
N PHE A 58 -12.58 -4.24 -5.49
CA PHE A 58 -11.21 -3.76 -5.62
C PHE A 58 -10.50 -4.39 -6.82
N THR A 59 -9.70 -3.61 -7.53
CA THR A 59 -8.97 -4.06 -8.72
C THR A 59 -7.47 -3.93 -8.49
N TYR A 60 -6.72 -4.98 -8.81
CA TYR A 60 -5.26 -4.97 -8.79
C TYR A 60 -4.72 -4.98 -10.23
N ASP A 61 -4.11 -3.88 -10.65
CA ASP A 61 -3.57 -3.71 -11.99
C ASP A 61 -2.14 -3.14 -11.96
N ALA A 62 -1.45 -3.11 -13.10
CA ALA A 62 -0.17 -2.44 -13.24
C ALA A 62 -0.22 -1.44 -14.40
N LYS A 63 0.11 -0.18 -14.11
CA LYS A 63 0.02 0.93 -15.06
C LYS A 63 1.37 1.62 -15.26
N PRO A 64 1.60 2.27 -16.41
CA PRO A 64 2.76 3.13 -16.58
C PRO A 64 2.82 4.22 -15.48
N PRO A 65 4.01 4.58 -14.98
CA PRO A 65 4.15 5.56 -13.89
C PRO A 65 3.43 6.90 -14.16
N ALA A 66 3.45 7.36 -15.40
CA ALA A 66 2.81 8.63 -15.80
C ALA A 66 1.28 8.60 -15.80
N GLU A 67 0.64 7.43 -15.74
CA GLU A 67 -0.83 7.30 -15.68
C GLU A 67 -1.35 7.20 -14.24
N ILE A 68 -0.47 6.96 -13.28
CA ILE A 68 -0.82 6.75 -11.88
C ILE A 68 -0.82 8.11 -11.20
N HIS A 69 -1.97 8.61 -10.77
CA HIS A 69 -2.08 9.87 -10.03
C HIS A 69 -2.84 9.63 -8.73
N PHE A 70 -2.22 9.94 -7.60
CA PHE A 70 -2.88 9.86 -6.29
C PHE A 70 -2.18 10.71 -5.24
N LYS A 71 -2.90 10.96 -4.14
CA LYS A 71 -2.38 11.60 -2.93
C LYS A 71 -1.76 10.55 -1.99
N PRO A 72 -0.43 10.54 -1.79
CA PRO A 72 0.23 9.60 -0.89
C PRO A 72 -0.05 9.92 0.57
N LEU A 73 0.12 8.91 1.43
CA LEU A 73 -0.04 9.05 2.87
C LEU A 73 0.74 10.27 3.43
N ASN A 74 0.06 11.11 4.20
CA ASN A 74 0.62 12.31 4.84
C ASN A 74 1.24 13.33 3.87
N GLN A 75 0.77 13.38 2.63
CA GLN A 75 1.08 14.45 1.68
C GLN A 75 -0.15 15.31 1.46
N ASP A 76 0.00 16.55 0.99
CA ASP A 76 -1.15 17.43 0.70
C ASP A 76 -1.47 17.51 -0.80
N LYS A 77 -0.56 17.03 -1.65
CA LYS A 77 -0.65 17.11 -3.10
C LYS A 77 -0.74 15.72 -3.72
N GLU A 78 -1.37 15.66 -4.89
CA GLU A 78 -1.31 14.49 -5.75
C GLU A 78 0.01 14.48 -6.50
N TYR A 79 0.54 13.27 -6.71
CA TYR A 79 1.75 13.03 -7.46
C TYR A 79 1.51 11.91 -8.45
N ASP A 80 2.24 11.95 -9.56
CA ASP A 80 2.29 10.84 -10.48
C ASP A 80 3.29 9.77 -10.01
N GLY A 81 3.29 8.58 -10.61
CA GLY A 81 4.19 7.50 -10.22
C GLY A 81 5.68 7.88 -10.28
N GLN A 82 6.09 8.78 -11.19
CA GLN A 82 7.47 9.28 -11.25
C GLN A 82 7.76 10.26 -10.11
N GLY A 83 6.86 11.21 -9.88
CA GLY A 83 6.93 12.15 -8.77
C GLY A 83 6.98 11.47 -7.41
N ILE A 84 6.31 10.32 -7.23
CA ILE A 84 6.45 9.48 -6.02
C ILE A 84 7.89 9.01 -5.81
N MET A 85 8.56 8.57 -6.88
CA MET A 85 9.94 8.08 -6.80
C MET A 85 10.89 9.21 -6.42
N GLU A 86 10.69 10.40 -6.98
CA GLU A 86 11.49 11.59 -6.66
C GLU A 86 11.24 12.09 -5.24
N LEU A 87 9.96 12.20 -4.84
CA LEU A 87 9.54 12.65 -3.51
C LEU A 87 10.19 11.81 -2.40
N TYR A 88 10.24 10.49 -2.60
CA TYR A 88 10.78 9.58 -1.60
C TYR A 88 12.25 9.21 -1.81
N ALA A 89 12.94 9.72 -2.84
CA ALA A 89 14.34 9.40 -3.13
C ALA A 89 15.28 9.71 -1.94
N HIS A 90 14.97 10.77 -1.20
CA HIS A 90 15.73 11.20 -0.02
C HIS A 90 15.06 10.82 1.31
N HIS A 91 13.91 10.16 1.28
CA HIS A 91 13.18 9.80 2.50
C HIS A 91 13.90 8.70 3.27
N ALA A 92 14.12 8.90 4.57
CA ALA A 92 14.96 8.04 5.41
C ALA A 92 14.59 6.55 5.31
N GLN A 93 13.30 6.22 5.42
CA GLN A 93 12.80 4.85 5.40
C GLN A 93 12.36 4.35 4.01
N LEU A 94 11.62 5.15 3.25
CA LEU A 94 11.00 4.71 1.99
C LEU A 94 11.98 4.57 0.82
N LYS A 95 13.11 5.30 0.83
CA LYS A 95 14.12 5.24 -0.25
C LYS A 95 14.61 3.82 -0.54
N GLN A 96 14.62 2.94 0.46
CA GLN A 96 15.11 1.57 0.31
C GLN A 96 14.15 0.68 -0.50
N TYR A 97 12.87 1.06 -0.60
CA TYR A 97 11.84 0.29 -1.30
C TYR A 97 11.64 0.74 -2.75
N LEU A 98 12.02 1.97 -3.10
CA LEU A 98 11.88 2.50 -4.47
C LEU A 98 12.52 1.61 -5.54
N PRO A 99 13.76 1.08 -5.35
CA PRO A 99 14.39 0.24 -6.36
C PRO A 99 13.63 -1.05 -6.68
N ILE A 100 12.65 -1.46 -5.85
CA ILE A 100 11.88 -2.69 -6.08
C ILE A 100 11.06 -2.60 -7.37
N ILE A 101 10.51 -1.42 -7.68
CA ILE A 101 9.67 -1.22 -8.87
C ILE A 101 10.17 -0.12 -9.80
N ARG A 102 11.10 0.75 -9.37
CA ARG A 102 11.55 1.94 -10.13
C ARG A 102 11.99 1.64 -11.57
N ASP A 103 12.66 0.52 -11.80
CA ASP A 103 13.20 0.20 -13.13
C ASP A 103 12.20 -0.58 -14.00
N SER A 104 10.98 -0.81 -13.48
CA SER A 104 9.90 -1.47 -14.21
C SER A 104 9.13 -0.48 -15.10
N PRO A 105 8.71 -0.89 -16.32
CA PRO A 105 7.92 -0.03 -17.21
C PRO A 105 6.51 0.25 -16.69
N VAL A 106 6.01 -0.56 -15.75
CA VAL A 106 4.71 -0.39 -15.10
C VAL A 106 4.84 -0.57 -13.60
N TYR A 107 4.01 0.10 -12.81
CA TYR A 107 3.95 -0.05 -11.36
C TYR A 107 2.63 -0.69 -10.93
N PRO A 108 2.64 -1.59 -9.95
CA PRO A 108 1.43 -2.22 -9.46
C PRO A 108 0.63 -1.22 -8.60
N VAL A 109 -0.69 -1.24 -8.76
CA VAL A 109 -1.62 -0.31 -8.13
C VAL A 109 -2.90 -1.04 -7.75
N VAL A 110 -3.47 -0.66 -6.61
CA VAL A 110 -4.77 -1.16 -6.16
C VAL A 110 -5.80 -0.04 -6.26
N TYR A 111 -6.94 -0.33 -6.86
CA TYR A 111 -8.06 0.58 -7.07
C TYR A 111 -9.31 0.12 -6.32
N ASP A 112 -10.12 1.09 -5.94
CA ASP A 112 -11.51 0.88 -5.54
C ASP A 112 -12.46 0.90 -6.76
N SER A 113 -13.75 0.66 -6.54
CA SER A 113 -14.76 0.65 -7.61
C SER A 113 -15.01 2.01 -8.26
N ASN A 114 -14.60 3.09 -7.60
CA ASN A 114 -14.72 4.46 -8.10
C ASN A 114 -13.50 4.88 -8.93
N GLY A 115 -12.49 4.01 -9.05
CA GLY A 115 -11.23 4.31 -9.71
C GLY A 115 -10.23 5.07 -8.83
N THR A 116 -10.48 5.16 -7.53
CA THR A 116 -9.57 5.78 -6.55
C THR A 116 -8.42 4.81 -6.23
N ILE A 117 -7.19 5.31 -6.26
CA ILE A 117 -6.01 4.51 -5.90
C ILE A 117 -5.93 4.36 -4.38
N LEU A 118 -5.86 3.12 -3.92
CA LEU A 118 -5.70 2.77 -2.51
C LEU A 118 -4.24 2.65 -2.12
N SER A 119 -3.41 2.10 -3.00
CA SER A 119 -1.98 1.93 -2.74
C SER A 119 -1.16 1.79 -4.03
N LEU A 120 0.14 2.04 -3.88
CA LEU A 120 1.20 1.76 -4.84
C LEU A 120 2.18 0.76 -4.20
N PRO A 121 1.89 -0.55 -4.19
CA PRO A 121 2.76 -1.53 -3.55
C PRO A 121 4.13 -1.62 -4.24
N PRO A 122 5.25 -1.90 -3.53
CA PRO A 122 5.46 -1.93 -2.08
C PRO A 122 5.70 -0.58 -1.40
N ILE A 123 5.49 0.53 -2.11
CA ILE A 123 6.03 1.82 -1.72
C ILE A 123 5.18 2.48 -0.64
N ILE A 124 3.93 2.83 -0.95
CA ILE A 124 3.10 3.68 -0.09
C ILE A 124 1.61 3.47 -0.34
N ASN A 125 0.79 3.75 0.68
CA ASN A 125 -0.66 3.79 0.58
C ASN A 125 -1.16 5.20 0.27
N SER A 126 -2.40 5.33 -0.19
CA SER A 126 -3.06 6.62 -0.34
C SER A 126 -3.51 7.17 1.02
N ASP A 127 -3.45 8.50 1.14
CA ASP A 127 -4.02 9.25 2.26
C ASP A 127 -5.54 9.07 2.39
N HIS A 128 -6.23 8.82 1.26
CA HIS A 128 -7.69 8.63 1.20
C HIS A 128 -8.18 7.45 2.07
N SER A 129 -7.39 6.38 2.13
CA SER A 129 -7.71 5.16 2.86
C SER A 129 -6.96 5.03 4.19
N LYS A 130 -6.43 6.15 4.71
CA LYS A 130 -5.60 6.14 5.92
C LYS A 130 -6.41 5.67 7.14
N ILE A 131 -5.85 4.71 7.88
CA ILE A 131 -6.39 4.26 9.16
C ILE A 131 -6.17 5.35 10.22
N THR A 132 -7.19 5.56 11.03
CA THR A 132 -7.17 6.48 12.18
C THR A 132 -7.67 5.75 13.43
N LEU A 133 -7.60 6.39 14.60
CA LEU A 133 -8.17 5.84 15.84
C LEU A 133 -9.69 5.63 15.76
N ASN A 134 -10.37 6.29 14.81
CA ASN A 134 -11.82 6.16 14.62
C ASN A 134 -12.20 5.01 13.67
N THR A 135 -11.22 4.40 12.99
CA THR A 135 -11.46 3.34 12.02
C THR A 135 -12.01 2.10 12.72
N LYS A 136 -13.14 1.58 12.22
CA LYS A 136 -13.82 0.39 12.77
C LYS A 136 -13.75 -0.82 11.86
N ASN A 137 -13.57 -0.59 10.57
CA ASN A 137 -13.49 -1.65 9.59
C ASN A 137 -12.19 -1.47 8.81
N ILE A 138 -11.33 -2.49 8.81
CA ILE A 138 -10.03 -2.44 8.16
C ILE A 138 -10.04 -3.41 7.00
N PHE A 139 -9.72 -2.91 5.80
CA PHE A 139 -9.35 -3.73 4.66
C PHE A 139 -7.83 -3.92 4.64
N ILE A 140 -7.40 -5.16 4.54
CA ILE A 140 -5.99 -5.55 4.48
C ILE A 140 -5.75 -6.17 3.13
N GLU A 141 -4.74 -5.69 2.42
CA GLU A 141 -4.28 -6.24 1.15
C GLU A 141 -2.82 -6.65 1.27
N ALA A 142 -2.49 -7.84 0.77
CA ALA A 142 -1.14 -8.35 0.75
C ALA A 142 -0.76 -8.68 -0.69
N THR A 143 0.19 -7.93 -1.25
CA THR A 143 0.75 -8.21 -2.58
C THR A 143 2.03 -9.01 -2.45
N ALA A 144 2.22 -10.03 -3.28
CA ALA A 144 3.34 -10.95 -3.15
C ALA A 144 3.95 -11.36 -4.50
N THR A 145 5.25 -11.61 -4.49
CA THR A 145 5.99 -12.18 -5.61
C THR A 145 5.99 -13.72 -5.59
N ASP A 146 5.81 -14.31 -4.40
CA ASP A 146 5.63 -15.75 -4.17
C ASP A 146 4.29 -16.00 -3.47
N LYS A 147 3.58 -17.07 -3.85
CA LYS A 147 2.26 -17.42 -3.29
C LYS A 147 2.36 -18.20 -1.97
N THR A 148 3.52 -18.81 -1.69
CA THR A 148 3.64 -19.89 -0.70
C THR A 148 4.72 -19.69 0.36
N LYS A 149 5.56 -18.66 0.22
CA LYS A 149 6.69 -18.36 1.11
C LYS A 149 6.58 -16.99 1.75
#